data_AF-A0A1W9MTB3-F1
#
_entry.id   AF-A0A1W9MTB3-F1
#
_cell.length_a   1.000
_cell.length_b   1.000
_cell.length_c   1.000
_cell.angle_alpha   90.00
_cell.angle_beta   90.00
_cell.angle_gamma   90.00
#
_symmetry.space_group_name_H-M   'P 1'
#
loop_
_entity.id
_entity.type
_entity.pdbx_description
1 polymer ?
#
loop_
_entity_poly.entity_id
_entity_poly.type
_entity_poly.pdbx_seq_one_letter_code
_entity_poly.pdbx_strand_id
1 'polypeptide(L)'
;MNDYQLEHWETFSLVKTQLSVVSATEKDRLKAMISDYLSFRDDITAFLSNYFGDVCTRKCYESRLSACCSREGIIAFFADMAVNVLVSSDEEIALLLAVLRKPNTGFKCIYLGEKGCMWRIKPIVCEMFLCDTAESEVFGKRPEGRALWEELKKRKQQYLWPDRPVLFDMFEQYFIDAGYSSPLMYFHNSPGLLRVKRSEK
;
A
#
# COMPACT_ATOMS: atom_id res chain seq x y z
N MET A 1 4.42 21.88 -1.65
CA MET A 1 4.51 20.41 -1.46
C MET A 1 5.97 20.09 -1.33
N ASN A 2 6.37 19.23 -0.39
CA ASN A 2 7.72 18.66 -0.41
C ASN A 2 7.82 17.59 -1.51
N ASP A 3 9.01 17.06 -1.72
CA ASP A 3 9.27 16.07 -2.79
C ASP A 3 8.39 14.82 -2.63
N TYR A 4 8.23 14.32 -1.40
CA TYR A 4 7.36 13.18 -1.10
C TYR A 4 5.89 13.43 -1.51
N GLN A 5 5.33 14.59 -1.14
CA GLN A 5 3.95 14.95 -1.48
C GLN A 5 3.78 15.13 -2.99
N LEU A 6 4.75 15.76 -3.66
CA LEU A 6 4.72 15.97 -5.10
C LEU A 6 4.73 14.63 -5.83
N GLU A 7 5.66 13.74 -5.48
CA GLU A 7 5.80 12.41 -6.07
C GLU A 7 4.52 11.57 -5.96
N HIS A 8 3.94 11.53 -4.76
CA HIS A 8 2.68 10.83 -4.53
C HIS A 8 1.51 11.48 -5.26
N TRP A 9 1.45 12.82 -5.29
CA TRP A 9 0.38 13.55 -5.97
C TRP A 9 0.42 13.32 -7.48
N GLU A 10 1.61 13.40 -8.10
CA GLU A 10 1.81 13.14 -9.52
C GLU A 10 1.44 11.71 -9.88
N THR A 11 1.88 10.74 -9.07
CA THR A 11 1.58 9.32 -9.32
C THR A 11 0.09 9.02 -9.21
N PHE A 12 -0.59 9.48 -8.16
CA PHE A 12 -2.05 9.32 -8.05
C PHE A 12 -2.79 10.01 -9.19
N SER A 13 -2.36 11.21 -9.58
CA SER A 13 -2.98 11.96 -10.68
C SER A 13 -2.83 11.24 -12.01
N LEU A 14 -1.64 10.69 -12.29
CA LEU A 14 -1.36 9.88 -13.47
C LEU A 14 -2.25 8.64 -13.51
N VAL A 15 -2.24 7.86 -12.43
CA VAL A 15 -3.04 6.62 -12.31
C VAL A 15 -4.52 6.93 -12.49
N LYS A 16 -5.06 7.95 -11.80
CA LYS A 16 -6.46 8.36 -11.93
C LYS A 16 -6.80 8.76 -13.36
N THR A 17 -5.96 9.58 -13.99
CA THR A 17 -6.19 10.07 -15.35
C THR A 17 -6.23 8.89 -16.33
N GLN A 18 -5.24 8.01 -16.26
CA GLN A 18 -5.15 6.87 -17.16
C GLN A 18 -6.33 5.91 -16.96
N LEU A 19 -6.63 5.54 -15.71
CA LEU A 19 -7.77 4.67 -15.44
C LEU A 19 -9.10 5.33 -15.80
N SER A 20 -9.22 6.66 -15.89
CA SER A 20 -10.49 7.28 -16.32
C SER A 20 -10.82 7.03 -17.79
N VAL A 21 -9.80 6.89 -18.66
CA VAL A 21 -9.96 6.68 -20.11
C VAL A 21 -9.90 5.21 -20.55
N VAL A 22 -9.50 4.30 -19.65
CA VAL A 22 -9.51 2.86 -19.89
C VAL A 22 -10.94 2.34 -20.03
N SER A 23 -11.16 1.45 -21.02
CA SER A 23 -12.47 0.84 -21.28
C SER A 23 -13.00 0.05 -20.07
N ALA A 24 -14.32 -0.13 -20.00
CA ALA A 24 -14.95 -0.93 -18.94
C ALA A 24 -14.39 -2.37 -18.91
N THR A 25 -14.25 -3.02 -20.07
CA THR A 25 -13.70 -4.38 -20.18
C THR A 25 -12.28 -4.47 -19.64
N GLU A 26 -11.44 -3.47 -19.92
CA GLU A 26 -10.06 -3.47 -19.44
C GLU A 26 -9.98 -3.14 -17.94
N LYS A 27 -10.87 -2.27 -17.42
CA LYS A 27 -11.02 -2.08 -15.97
C LYS A 27 -11.41 -3.39 -15.27
N ASP A 28 -12.34 -4.15 -15.85
CA ASP A 28 -12.76 -5.43 -15.31
C ASP A 28 -11.62 -6.46 -15.35
N ARG A 29 -10.80 -6.46 -16.41
CA ARG A 29 -9.56 -7.26 -16.48
C ARG A 29 -8.59 -6.90 -15.37
N LEU A 30 -8.31 -5.62 -15.16
CA LEU A 30 -7.42 -5.14 -14.09
C LEU A 30 -7.97 -5.49 -12.70
N LYS A 31 -9.29 -5.39 -12.50
CA LYS A 31 -9.95 -5.80 -11.25
C LYS A 31 -9.85 -7.30 -11.01
N ALA A 32 -10.01 -8.12 -12.05
CA ALA A 32 -9.81 -9.56 -11.97
C ALA A 32 -8.35 -9.90 -11.62
N MET A 33 -7.37 -9.18 -12.17
CA MET A 33 -5.96 -9.39 -11.83
C MET A 33 -5.63 -9.15 -10.35
N ILE A 34 -6.37 -8.25 -9.68
CA ILE A 34 -6.12 -7.90 -8.27
C ILE A 34 -7.00 -8.70 -7.30
N SER A 35 -7.93 -9.54 -7.75
CA SER A 35 -8.92 -10.19 -6.86
C SER A 35 -8.27 -11.00 -5.74
N ASP A 36 -7.28 -11.82 -6.08
CA ASP A 36 -6.59 -12.68 -5.11
C ASP A 36 -5.78 -11.86 -4.12
N TYR A 37 -5.18 -10.76 -4.61
CA TYR A 37 -4.50 -9.80 -3.75
C TYR A 37 -5.48 -9.13 -2.79
N LEU A 38 -6.68 -8.73 -3.24
CA LEU A 38 -7.72 -8.16 -2.38
C LEU A 38 -8.16 -9.17 -1.31
N SER A 39 -8.38 -10.43 -1.66
CA SER A 39 -8.68 -11.48 -0.67
C SER A 39 -7.56 -11.64 0.36
N PHE A 40 -6.30 -11.59 -0.07
CA PHE A 40 -5.16 -11.57 0.84
C PHE A 40 -5.16 -10.32 1.75
N ARG A 41 -5.56 -9.15 1.25
CA ARG A 41 -5.71 -7.92 2.07
C ARG A 41 -6.82 -8.05 3.10
N ASP A 42 -7.91 -8.72 2.78
CA ASP A 42 -8.99 -9.00 3.72
C ASP A 42 -8.53 -9.94 4.84
N ASP A 43 -7.74 -10.98 4.51
CA ASP A 43 -7.16 -11.88 5.50
C ASP A 43 -6.23 -11.15 6.49
N ILE A 44 -5.39 -10.22 6.00
CA ILE A 44 -4.55 -9.38 6.87
C ILE A 44 -5.43 -8.52 7.77
N THR A 45 -6.46 -7.88 7.21
CA THR A 45 -7.37 -7.00 7.97
C THR A 45 -8.07 -7.77 9.07
N ALA A 46 -8.57 -8.97 8.77
CA ALA A 46 -9.19 -9.86 9.75
C ALA A 46 -8.19 -10.28 10.83
N PHE A 47 -6.95 -10.64 10.46
CA PHE A 47 -5.89 -10.95 11.42
C PHE A 47 -5.60 -9.77 12.35
N LEU A 48 -5.38 -8.57 11.81
CA LEU A 48 -5.08 -7.38 12.60
C LEU A 48 -6.24 -7.00 13.51
N SER A 49 -7.49 -7.10 13.04
CA SER A 49 -8.67 -6.87 13.88
C SER A 49 -8.74 -7.86 15.05
N ASN A 50 -8.53 -9.15 14.76
CA ASN A 50 -8.65 -10.24 15.74
C ASN A 50 -7.53 -10.29 16.80
N TYR A 51 -6.31 -9.85 16.44
CA TYR A 51 -5.14 -9.96 17.33
C TYR A 51 -4.64 -8.61 17.84
N PHE A 52 -4.75 -7.54 17.04
CA PHE A 52 -4.08 -6.26 17.30
C PHE A 52 -5.05 -5.08 17.49
N GLY A 53 -6.36 -5.26 17.29
CA GLY A 53 -7.36 -4.19 17.36
C GLY A 53 -7.26 -3.33 18.62
N ASP A 54 -7.19 -3.96 19.79
CA ASP A 54 -7.16 -3.28 21.09
C ASP A 54 -5.85 -2.54 21.36
N VAL A 55 -4.74 -2.99 20.78
CA VAL A 55 -3.40 -2.44 21.01
C VAL A 55 -3.14 -1.30 20.03
N CYS A 56 -3.43 -1.51 18.75
CA CYS A 56 -3.17 -0.55 17.69
C CYS A 56 -4.14 0.63 17.68
N THR A 57 -5.42 0.43 18.01
CA THR A 57 -6.41 1.53 18.07
C THR A 57 -6.04 2.55 19.15
N ARG A 58 -5.71 2.09 20.37
CA ARG A 58 -5.31 2.99 21.47
C ARG A 58 -3.93 3.62 21.25
N LYS A 59 -2.94 2.84 20.81
CA LYS A 59 -1.55 3.33 20.77
C LYS A 59 -1.18 4.11 19.52
N CYS A 60 -1.79 3.85 18.36
CA CYS A 60 -1.40 4.52 17.10
C CYS A 60 -2.43 5.53 16.59
N TYR A 61 -3.73 5.24 16.73
CA TYR A 61 -4.77 6.12 16.22
C TYR A 61 -5.02 7.31 17.15
N GLU A 62 -5.19 7.07 18.46
CA GLU A 62 -5.40 8.14 19.44
C GLU A 62 -4.15 9.02 19.64
N SER A 63 -2.96 8.41 19.58
CA SER A 63 -1.69 9.14 19.79
C SER A 63 -1.21 9.93 18.58
N ARG A 64 -1.80 9.73 17.40
CA ARG A 64 -1.41 10.37 16.12
C ARG A 64 0.03 10.05 15.66
N LEU A 65 0.70 9.08 16.29
CA LEU A 65 2.12 8.80 16.05
C LEU A 65 2.39 7.88 14.86
N SER A 66 1.41 7.13 14.36
CA SER A 66 1.52 6.17 13.23
C SER A 66 2.90 5.51 13.14
N ALA A 67 3.17 4.49 13.97
CA ALA A 67 4.50 3.90 14.09
C ALA A 67 5.08 3.33 12.78
N CYS A 68 4.22 3.02 11.79
CA CYS A 68 4.61 2.59 10.45
C CYS A 68 5.14 3.73 9.55
N CYS A 69 4.98 4.99 9.96
CA CYS A 69 5.37 6.16 9.18
C CYS A 69 6.69 6.75 9.67
N SER A 70 7.54 7.17 8.72
CA SER A 70 8.79 7.87 8.98
C SER A 70 8.51 9.36 9.26
N ARG A 71 9.50 10.24 9.00
CA ARG A 71 9.39 11.69 9.26
C ARG A 71 8.29 12.38 8.43
N GLU A 72 8.01 11.90 7.21
CA GLU A 72 7.13 12.62 6.26
C GLU A 72 5.99 11.76 5.68
N GLY A 73 5.98 10.44 5.94
CA GLY A 73 4.91 9.57 5.48
C GLY A 73 5.29 8.09 5.42
N ILE A 74 4.73 7.39 4.45
CA ILE A 74 4.86 5.95 4.28
C ILE A 74 5.42 5.61 2.89
N ILE A 75 6.28 4.60 2.81
CA ILE A 75 6.68 4.03 1.51
C ILE A 75 5.45 3.38 0.87
N ALA A 76 5.06 3.89 -0.30
CA ALA A 76 4.04 3.29 -1.15
C ALA A 76 4.66 2.93 -2.49
N PHE A 77 4.31 1.76 -3.02
CA PHE A 77 4.67 1.39 -4.38
C PHE A 77 3.68 2.01 -5.36
N PHE A 78 4.09 2.16 -6.63
CA PHE A 78 3.17 2.54 -7.70
C PHE A 78 1.92 1.64 -7.75
N ALA A 79 2.12 0.32 -7.61
CA ALA A 79 1.03 -0.64 -7.61
C ALA A 79 0.05 -0.47 -6.43
N ASP A 80 0.51 -0.02 -5.25
CA ASP A 80 -0.40 0.31 -4.14
C ASP A 80 -1.38 1.42 -4.55
N MET A 81 -0.88 2.45 -5.24
CA MET A 81 -1.71 3.56 -5.73
C MET A 81 -2.67 3.11 -6.82
N ALA A 82 -2.19 2.33 -7.78
CA ALA A 82 -3.01 1.78 -8.86
C ALA A 82 -4.15 0.89 -8.34
N VAL A 83 -3.84 -0.03 -7.42
CA VAL A 83 -4.86 -0.86 -6.75
C VAL A 83 -5.86 0.02 -6.00
N ASN A 84 -5.39 0.98 -5.21
CA ASN A 84 -6.28 1.85 -4.44
C ASN A 84 -7.21 2.67 -5.35
N VAL A 85 -6.72 3.23 -6.46
CA VAL A 85 -7.57 3.95 -7.43
C VAL A 85 -8.59 3.02 -8.09
N LEU A 86 -8.25 1.77 -8.40
CA LEU A 86 -9.20 0.81 -9.01
C LEU A 86 -10.39 0.45 -8.11
N VAL A 87 -10.21 0.51 -6.79
CA VAL A 87 -11.23 0.08 -5.81
C VAL A 87 -11.88 1.22 -5.04
N SER A 88 -11.39 2.45 -5.22
CA SER A 88 -11.92 3.65 -4.59
C SER A 88 -12.94 4.38 -5.46
N SER A 89 -13.78 5.18 -4.81
CA SER A 89 -14.61 6.16 -5.52
C SER A 89 -13.79 7.37 -5.98
N ASP A 90 -14.33 8.12 -6.94
CA ASP A 90 -13.68 9.35 -7.41
C ASP A 90 -13.53 10.41 -6.31
N GLU A 91 -14.49 10.46 -5.37
CA GLU A 91 -14.48 11.32 -4.19
C GLU A 91 -13.37 10.92 -3.21
N GLU A 92 -13.21 9.63 -2.93
CA GLU A 92 -12.12 9.12 -2.06
C GLU A 92 -10.74 9.51 -2.63
N ILE A 93 -10.53 9.35 -3.94
CA ILE A 93 -9.28 9.75 -4.60
C ILE A 93 -9.12 11.27 -4.65
N ALA A 94 -10.20 12.02 -4.86
CA ALA A 94 -10.15 13.48 -4.84
C ALA A 94 -9.72 14.02 -3.45
N LEU A 95 -10.19 13.40 -2.37
CA LEU A 95 -9.78 13.74 -1.01
C LEU A 95 -8.29 13.44 -0.77
N LEU A 96 -7.78 12.30 -1.24
CA LEU A 96 -6.34 11.98 -1.18
C LEU A 96 -5.49 13.00 -1.93
N LEU A 97 -5.88 13.37 -3.17
CA LEU A 97 -5.17 14.39 -3.95
C LEU A 97 -5.22 15.77 -3.28
N ALA A 98 -6.33 16.11 -2.63
CA ALA A 98 -6.49 17.39 -1.94
C ALA A 98 -5.58 17.49 -0.71
N VAL A 99 -5.40 16.40 0.05
CA VAL A 99 -4.51 16.41 1.23
C VAL A 99 -3.05 16.56 0.83
N LEU A 100 -2.64 15.92 -0.27
CA LEU A 100 -1.26 16.00 -0.77
C LEU A 100 -0.86 17.40 -1.23
N ARG A 101 -1.81 18.27 -1.58
CA ARG A 101 -1.54 19.66 -1.96
C ARG A 101 -1.34 20.61 -0.78
N LYS A 102 -1.71 20.20 0.44
CA LYS A 102 -1.61 21.03 1.65
C LYS A 102 -0.34 20.68 2.42
N PRO A 103 0.36 21.64 3.05
CA PRO A 103 1.43 21.32 3.98
C PRO A 103 0.93 20.35 5.06
N ASN A 104 1.72 19.35 5.43
CA ASN A 104 1.38 18.46 6.55
C ASN A 104 1.56 19.22 7.87
N THR A 105 0.47 19.45 8.61
CA THR A 105 0.43 20.36 9.77
C THR A 105 0.22 19.69 11.12
N GLY A 106 0.27 18.35 11.25
CA GLY A 106 0.11 17.77 12.60
C GLY A 106 0.12 16.25 12.78
N PHE A 107 0.15 15.44 11.72
CA PHE A 107 0.28 13.98 11.83
C PHE A 107 1.61 13.52 11.22
N LYS A 108 2.19 12.42 11.70
CA LYS A 108 3.35 11.82 11.01
C LYS A 108 2.99 11.31 9.61
N CYS A 109 1.76 10.86 9.43
CA CYS A 109 1.22 10.42 8.14
C CYS A 109 0.26 11.48 7.58
N ILE A 110 0.57 12.02 6.40
CA ILE A 110 -0.32 12.98 5.72
C ILE A 110 -1.69 12.39 5.34
N TYR A 111 -1.78 11.06 5.24
CA TYR A 111 -3.01 10.34 4.90
C TYR A 111 -3.85 9.95 6.12
N LEU A 112 -3.43 10.33 7.34
CA LEU A 112 -4.20 10.08 8.55
C LEU A 112 -5.13 11.26 8.84
N GLY A 113 -6.43 11.04 8.71
CA GLY A 113 -7.47 12.02 9.04
C GLY A 113 -8.22 11.66 10.33
N GLU A 114 -9.23 12.47 10.67
CA GLU A 114 -10.05 12.31 11.89
C GLU A 114 -10.87 11.02 11.96
N LYS A 115 -11.06 10.33 10.82
CA LYS A 115 -11.83 9.09 10.70
C LYS A 115 -10.96 7.86 10.44
N GLY A 116 -9.65 8.00 10.33
CA GLY A 116 -8.77 6.90 9.95
C GLY A 116 -7.81 7.27 8.82
N CYS A 117 -7.15 6.23 8.33
CA CYS A 117 -6.41 6.31 7.08
C CYS A 117 -7.36 6.66 5.93
N MET A 118 -6.97 7.59 5.08
CA MET A 118 -7.75 8.02 3.92
C MET A 118 -7.66 7.06 2.72
N TRP A 119 -6.76 6.08 2.78
CA TRP A 119 -6.68 5.03 1.75
C TRP A 119 -7.79 4.01 1.99
N ARG A 120 -8.48 3.61 0.92
CA ARG A 120 -9.43 2.49 0.94
C ARG A 120 -8.69 1.19 1.24
N ILE A 121 -7.54 0.99 0.61
CA ILE A 121 -6.60 -0.09 0.89
C ILE A 121 -5.24 0.53 1.17
N LYS A 122 -4.74 0.39 2.39
CA LYS A 122 -3.46 1.01 2.79
C LYS A 122 -2.31 0.46 1.94
N PRO A 123 -1.22 1.21 1.75
CA PRO A 123 0.01 0.64 1.18
C PRO A 123 0.39 -0.65 1.91
N ILE A 124 0.84 -1.67 1.18
CA ILE A 124 1.12 -2.98 1.79
C ILE A 124 2.19 -2.91 2.88
N VAL A 125 3.16 -1.99 2.76
CA VAL A 125 4.15 -1.71 3.81
C VAL A 125 3.46 -1.24 5.10
N CYS A 126 2.36 -0.50 5.00
CA CYS A 126 1.57 -0.02 6.15
C CYS A 126 0.87 -1.17 6.86
N GLU A 127 0.14 -1.95 6.06
CA GLU A 127 -0.76 -2.98 6.57
C GLU A 127 0.04 -4.13 7.16
N MET A 128 1.21 -4.42 6.57
CA MET A 128 2.10 -5.48 7.02
C MET A 128 3.15 -5.01 8.05
N PHE A 129 2.92 -3.87 8.71
CA PHE A 129 3.79 -3.35 9.76
C PHE A 129 3.21 -3.60 11.14
N LEU A 130 4.00 -4.24 12.01
CA LEU A 130 3.75 -4.33 13.44
C LEU A 130 4.93 -3.67 14.17
N CYS A 131 4.68 -2.88 15.21
CA CYS A 131 5.75 -2.33 16.02
C CYS A 131 6.17 -3.33 17.11
N ASP A 132 7.44 -3.30 17.52
CA ASP A 132 8.02 -4.21 18.52
C ASP A 132 7.18 -4.29 19.80
N THR A 133 6.66 -3.15 20.26
CA THR A 133 5.79 -3.07 21.44
C THR A 133 4.49 -3.86 21.24
N ALA A 134 3.84 -3.71 20.07
CA ALA A 134 2.60 -4.42 19.79
C ALA A 134 2.86 -5.91 19.57
N GLU A 135 3.93 -6.27 18.86
CA GLU A 135 4.34 -7.66 18.68
C GLU A 135 4.61 -8.35 20.02
N SER A 136 5.39 -7.72 20.89
CA SER A 136 5.75 -8.28 22.19
C SER A 136 4.51 -8.47 23.08
N GLU A 137 3.62 -7.48 23.11
CA GLU A 137 2.41 -7.51 23.93
C GLU A 137 1.40 -8.56 23.43
N VAL A 138 1.14 -8.59 22.13
CA VAL A 138 0.14 -9.48 21.53
C VAL A 138 0.67 -10.90 21.45
N PHE A 139 1.85 -11.12 20.86
CA PHE A 139 2.38 -12.49 20.71
C PHE A 139 2.88 -13.08 22.02
N GLY A 140 3.22 -12.26 23.02
CA GLY A 140 3.50 -12.76 24.37
C GLY A 140 2.27 -13.37 25.05
N LYS A 141 1.07 -12.84 24.75
CA LYS A 141 -0.21 -13.36 25.28
C LYS A 141 -0.85 -14.42 24.39
N ARG A 142 -0.63 -14.30 23.07
CA ARG A 142 -1.27 -15.10 22.01
C ARG A 142 -0.22 -15.57 20.99
N PRO A 143 0.64 -16.53 21.37
CA PRO A 143 1.77 -16.98 20.55
C PRO A 143 1.33 -17.61 19.23
N GLU A 144 0.10 -18.16 19.16
CA GLU A 144 -0.48 -18.70 17.93
C GLU A 144 -0.57 -17.66 16.79
N GLY A 145 -0.73 -16.39 17.15
CA GLY A 145 -0.78 -15.29 16.18
C GLY A 145 0.53 -15.13 15.40
N ARG A 146 1.67 -15.52 15.97
CA ARG A 146 2.98 -15.38 15.32
C ARG A 146 3.12 -16.30 14.11
N ALA A 147 2.65 -17.54 14.22
CA ALA A 147 2.69 -18.49 13.10
C ALA A 147 1.82 -18.01 11.93
N LEU A 148 0.61 -17.52 12.24
CA LEU A 148 -0.30 -16.94 11.25
C LEU A 148 0.30 -15.71 10.57
N TRP A 149 0.96 -14.84 11.35
CA TRP A 149 1.63 -13.66 10.80
C TRP A 149 2.76 -14.01 9.83
N GLU A 150 3.59 -14.99 10.18
CA GLU A 150 4.65 -15.45 9.29
C GLU A 150 4.10 -16.08 7.99
N GLU A 151 2.94 -16.75 8.06
CA GLU A 151 2.28 -17.24 6.85
C GLU A 151 1.77 -16.10 5.96
N LEU A 152 1.17 -15.06 6.54
CA LEU A 152 0.79 -13.85 5.80
C LEU A 152 2.01 -13.16 5.17
N LYS A 153 3.15 -13.11 5.88
CA LYS A 153 4.41 -12.57 5.33
C LYS A 153 4.96 -13.38 4.16
N LYS A 154 4.81 -14.72 4.17
CA LYS A 154 5.18 -15.59 3.05
C LYS A 154 4.25 -15.36 1.86
N ARG A 155 2.93 -15.34 2.09
CA ARG A 155 1.93 -15.05 1.06
C ARG A 155 2.18 -13.69 0.39
N LYS A 156 2.54 -12.66 1.16
CA LYS A 156 2.94 -11.34 0.63
C LYS A 156 4.00 -11.43 -0.49
N GLN A 157 4.96 -12.35 -0.37
CA GLN A 157 6.04 -12.49 -1.35
C GLN A 157 5.53 -12.89 -2.74
N GLN A 158 4.35 -13.53 -2.83
CA GLN A 158 3.73 -13.88 -4.11
C GLN A 158 3.29 -12.62 -4.90
N TYR A 159 3.16 -11.48 -4.24
CA TYR A 159 2.73 -10.22 -4.85
C TYR A 159 3.86 -9.19 -5.00
N LEU A 160 4.96 -9.34 -4.23
CA LEU A 160 6.01 -8.33 -4.10
C LEU A 160 7.44 -8.83 -4.32
N TRP A 161 7.70 -10.14 -4.37
CA TRP A 161 9.07 -10.65 -4.51
C TRP A 161 9.33 -11.06 -5.95
N PRO A 162 10.12 -10.29 -6.71
CA PRO A 162 10.20 -10.46 -8.15
C PRO A 162 11.32 -11.43 -8.54
N ASP A 163 11.38 -12.57 -7.86
CA ASP A 163 12.12 -13.77 -8.31
C ASP A 163 11.26 -14.67 -9.22
N ARG A 164 10.08 -14.15 -9.58
CA ARG A 164 9.03 -14.70 -10.43
C ARG A 164 8.11 -13.54 -10.88
N PRO A 165 7.17 -13.76 -11.81
CA PRO A 165 6.15 -12.77 -12.12
C PRO A 165 5.28 -12.49 -10.89
N VAL A 166 5.19 -11.23 -10.49
CA VAL A 166 4.40 -10.78 -9.34
C VAL A 166 3.50 -9.60 -9.70
N LEU A 167 2.40 -9.47 -8.96
CA LEU A 167 1.36 -8.47 -9.25
C LEU A 167 1.91 -7.05 -9.36
N PHE A 168 2.79 -6.63 -8.44
CA PHE A 168 3.29 -5.26 -8.42
C PHE A 168 4.14 -4.95 -9.66
N ASP A 169 4.93 -5.91 -10.10
CA ASP A 169 5.74 -5.80 -11.33
C ASP A 169 4.85 -5.73 -12.57
N MET A 170 3.87 -6.63 -12.69
CA MET A 170 2.92 -6.65 -13.81
C MET A 170 2.09 -5.37 -13.90
N PHE A 171 1.70 -4.79 -12.76
CA PHE A 171 0.98 -3.53 -12.73
C PHE A 171 1.84 -2.36 -13.19
N GLU A 172 3.09 -2.27 -12.73
CA GLU A 172 4.01 -1.24 -13.25
C GLU A 172 4.21 -1.39 -14.76
N GLN A 173 4.45 -2.62 -15.24
CA GLN A 173 4.62 -2.91 -16.66
C GLN A 173 3.42 -2.47 -17.50
N TYR A 174 2.19 -2.70 -17.03
CA TYR A 174 0.98 -2.25 -17.74
C TYR A 174 0.96 -0.73 -17.99
N PHE A 175 1.37 0.08 -17.02
CA PHE A 175 1.43 1.53 -17.20
C PHE A 175 2.63 1.96 -18.03
N ILE A 176 3.77 1.27 -17.90
CA ILE A 176 4.96 1.50 -18.74
C ILE A 176 4.65 1.24 -20.22
N ASP A 177 3.95 0.15 -20.53
CA ASP A 177 3.52 -0.19 -21.90
C ASP A 177 2.60 0.86 -22.50
N ALA A 178 1.85 1.58 -21.65
CA ALA A 178 1.02 2.72 -22.04
C ALA A 178 1.81 4.06 -22.11
N GLY A 179 3.13 4.03 -21.93
CA GLY A 179 4.01 5.19 -22.07
C GLY A 179 4.19 6.03 -20.80
N TYR A 180 3.77 5.52 -19.64
CA TYR A 180 3.86 6.24 -18.36
C TYR A 180 5.11 5.87 -17.58
N SER A 181 5.55 6.80 -16.72
CA SER A 181 6.65 6.58 -15.79
C SER A 181 6.36 7.30 -14.47
N SER A 182 6.79 6.69 -13.38
CA SER A 182 6.78 7.29 -12.03
C SER A 182 8.01 6.81 -11.28
N PRO A 183 8.64 7.65 -10.44
CA PRO A 183 9.74 7.21 -9.57
C PRO A 183 9.32 6.11 -8.60
N LEU A 184 8.02 5.99 -8.28
CA LEU A 184 7.45 4.94 -7.43
C LEU A 184 7.35 3.57 -8.11
N MET A 185 7.70 3.47 -9.40
CA MET A 185 7.79 2.20 -10.14
C MET A 185 9.05 1.43 -9.75
N TYR A 186 9.15 1.04 -8.47
CA TYR A 186 10.37 0.48 -7.90
C TYR A 186 10.75 -0.87 -8.53
N PHE A 187 9.81 -1.66 -9.06
CA PHE A 187 10.13 -2.93 -9.71
C PHE A 187 10.88 -2.74 -11.04
N HIS A 188 10.80 -1.52 -11.61
CA HIS A 188 11.50 -1.14 -12.84
C HIS A 188 12.65 -0.15 -12.61
N ASN A 189 12.63 0.59 -11.50
CA ASN A 189 13.60 1.65 -11.21
C ASN A 189 14.62 1.28 -10.12
N SER A 190 14.28 0.39 -9.18
CA SER A 190 15.14 0.07 -8.04
C SER A 190 16.27 -0.88 -8.44
N PRO A 191 17.56 -0.48 -8.30
CA PRO A 191 18.68 -1.37 -8.62
C PRO A 191 18.66 -2.68 -7.82
N GLY A 192 18.10 -2.67 -6.61
CA GLY A 192 17.96 -3.86 -5.77
C GLY A 192 16.96 -4.86 -6.35
N LEU A 193 15.74 -4.42 -6.66
CA LEU A 193 14.71 -5.28 -7.24
C LEU A 193 15.09 -5.77 -8.64
N LEU A 194 15.74 -4.92 -9.44
CA LEU A 194 16.28 -5.32 -10.74
C LEU A 194 17.38 -6.38 -10.65
N ARG A 195 18.12 -6.48 -9.53
CA ARG A 195 19.07 -7.59 -9.32
C ARG A 195 18.33 -8.89 -9.02
N VAL A 196 17.28 -8.85 -8.19
CA VAL A 196 16.45 -10.03 -7.88
C VAL A 196 15.78 -10.59 -9.13
N LYS A 197 15.20 -9.72 -9.98
CA LYS A 197 14.63 -10.12 -11.29
C LYS A 197 15.63 -10.81 -12.21
N ARG A 198 16.90 -10.38 -12.16
CA ARG A 198 17.95 -11.00 -12.99
C ARG A 198 18.38 -12.39 -12.51
N SER A 199 18.14 -12.72 -11.24
CA SER A 199 18.38 -14.05 -10.69
C SER A 199 17.22 -15.04 -10.88
N GLU A 200 16.10 -14.61 -11.46
CA GLU A 200 15.01 -15.47 -11.93
C GLU A 200 15.42 -16.35 -13.14
N LYS A 201 16.59 -16.09 -13.74
CA LYS A 201 17.12 -16.82 -14.89
C LYS A 201 17.64 -18.21 -14.56
#